data_AF-A0A2D8EUC0-F1
#
_entry.id   AF-A0A2D8EUC0-F1
#
_cell.length_a   1.000
_cell.length_b   1.000
_cell.length_c   1.000
_cell.angle_alpha   90.00
_cell.angle_beta   90.00
_cell.angle_gamma   90.00
#
_symmetry.space_group_name_H-M   'P 1'
#
loop_
_entity.id
_entity.type
_entity.pdbx_description
1 polymer ?
#
loop_
_entity_poly.entity_id
_entity_poly.type
_entity_poly.pdbx_seq_one_letter_code
_entity_poly.pdbx_strand_id
1 'polypeptide(L)'
;MKRIHSYAIAAALVFAGITKMVLQASAQSTLILPTCLGKSVTIPIESAGAQLTHCWGCYVLLLGLLAFGALLLNDLRHSRLRTRSVLS
;
A
#
# COMPACT_ATOMS: atom_id res chain seq x y z
N MET A 1 -14.98 -13.37 -16.91
CA MET A 1 -14.84 -13.81 -15.50
C MET A 1 -13.41 -13.69 -14.98
N LYS A 2 -12.38 -14.27 -15.63
CA LYS A 2 -10.97 -14.19 -15.17
C LYS A 2 -10.45 -12.77 -14.87
N ARG A 3 -10.78 -11.76 -15.69
CA ARG A 3 -10.35 -10.37 -15.49
C ARG A 3 -10.93 -9.71 -14.23
N ILE A 4 -12.19 -9.98 -13.93
CA ILE A 4 -12.86 -9.43 -12.74
C ILE A 4 -12.19 -9.99 -11.48
N HIS A 5 -11.85 -11.28 -11.49
CA HIS A 5 -11.11 -11.90 -10.39
C HIS A 5 -9.70 -11.33 -10.23
N SER A 6 -8.96 -11.07 -11.32
CA SER A 6 -7.62 -10.48 -11.21
C SER A 6 -7.65 -9.04 -10.66
N TYR A 7 -8.63 -8.24 -11.06
CA TYR A 7 -8.83 -6.90 -10.49
C TYR A 7 -9.27 -6.96 -9.02
N ALA A 8 -10.14 -7.91 -8.66
CA ALA A 8 -10.56 -8.11 -7.28
C ALA A 8 -9.39 -8.52 -6.36
N ILE A 9 -8.50 -9.41 -6.84
CA ILE A 9 -7.30 -9.81 -6.10
C ILE A 9 -6.34 -8.63 -5.93
N ALA A 10 -6.09 -7.85 -6.99
CA ALA A 10 -5.24 -6.67 -6.91
C ALA A 10 -5.79 -5.62 -5.93
N ALA A 11 -7.10 -5.38 -5.97
CA ALA A 11 -7.78 -4.48 -5.02
C ALA A 11 -7.70 -5.01 -3.59
N ALA A 12 -7.91 -6.32 -3.37
CA ALA A 12 -7.80 -6.94 -2.06
C ALA A 12 -6.38 -6.80 -1.47
N LEU A 13 -5.34 -6.95 -2.30
CA LEU A 13 -3.95 -6.72 -1.88
C LEU A 13 -3.71 -5.26 -1.49
N VAL A 14 -4.20 -4.29 -2.27
CA VAL A 14 -4.10 -2.87 -1.91
C VAL A 14 -4.79 -2.60 -0.57
N PHE A 15 -6.01 -3.07 -0.38
CA PHE A 15 -6.75 -2.89 0.87
C PHE A 15 -6.03 -3.55 2.05
N ALA A 16 -5.62 -4.80 1.92
CA ALA A 16 -4.90 -5.53 2.97
C ALA A 16 -3.59 -4.83 3.36
N GLY A 17 -2.85 -4.30 2.38
CA GLY A 17 -1.63 -3.53 2.58
C GLY A 17 -1.89 -2.26 3.39
N ILE A 18 -2.88 -1.46 3.00
CA ILE A 18 -3.27 -0.22 3.71
C ILE A 18 -3.71 -0.53 5.13
N THR A 19 -4.62 -1.50 5.33
CA THR A 19 -5.12 -1.85 6.66
C THR A 19 -3.99 -2.25 7.59
N LYS A 20 -3.00 -3.01 7.11
CA LYS A 20 -1.83 -3.39 7.91
C LYS A 20 -0.94 -2.20 8.25
N MET A 21 -0.72 -1.27 7.31
CA MET A 21 0.03 -0.05 7.59
C MET A 21 -0.64 0.81 8.66
N VAL A 22 -1.97 0.96 8.59
CA VAL A 22 -2.75 1.70 9.60
C VAL A 22 -2.67 1.03 10.96
N LEU A 23 -2.84 -0.29 11.02
CA LEU A 23 -2.72 -1.03 12.28
C LEU A 23 -1.33 -0.87 12.90
N GLN A 24 -0.27 -0.98 12.09
CA GLN A 24 1.10 -0.82 12.57
C GLN A 24 1.38 0.60 13.05
N ALA A 25 0.87 1.62 12.36
CA ALA A 25 0.97 3.01 12.82
C ALA A 25 0.20 3.25 14.13
N SER A 26 -0.95 2.60 14.32
CA SER A 26 -1.75 2.75 15.55
C SER A 26 -1.18 2.00 16.76
N ALA A 27 -0.39 0.95 16.52
CA ALA A 27 0.31 0.22 17.57
C ALA A 27 1.62 0.89 18.01
N GLN A 28 1.96 2.03 17.40
CA GLN A 28 3.23 2.71 17.62
C GLN A 28 3.34 3.22 19.06
N SER A 29 4.31 2.71 19.81
CA SER A 29 4.58 3.12 21.19
C SER A 29 5.11 4.55 21.21
N THR A 30 4.47 5.39 22.03
CA THR A 30 4.84 6.79 22.21
C THR A 30 5.23 7.06 23.66
N LEU A 31 6.31 7.82 23.84
CA LEU A 31 6.82 8.25 25.13
C LEU A 31 6.35 9.68 25.34
N ILE A 32 5.63 9.91 26.42
CA ILE A 32 5.20 11.24 26.81
C ILE A 32 6.28 11.79 27.74
N LEU A 33 7.10 12.71 27.24
CA LEU A 33 8.16 13.34 28.01
C LEU A 33 7.65 14.66 28.62
N PRO A 34 7.52 14.78 29.95
CA PRO A 34 7.19 16.05 30.57
C PRO A 34 8.37 17.02 30.44
N THR A 35 8.10 18.23 29.98
CA THR A 35 9.09 19.31 29.89
C THR A 35 9.01 20.21 31.11
N CYS A 36 10.12 20.86 31.45
CA CYS A 36 10.22 21.77 32.60
C CYS A 36 9.27 22.99 32.52
N LEU A 37 8.65 23.26 31.36
CA LEU A 37 7.63 24.31 31.18
C LEU A 37 6.19 23.82 31.43
N GLY A 38 6.01 22.62 31.97
CA GLY A 38 4.68 22.03 32.23
C GLY A 38 3.95 21.53 30.98
N LYS A 39 4.62 21.51 29.83
CA LYS A 39 4.12 20.92 28.58
C LYS A 39 4.67 19.50 28.44
N SER A 40 3.92 18.58 27.85
CA SER A 40 4.45 17.28 27.45
C SER A 40 4.77 17.25 25.96
N VAL A 41 5.84 16.54 25.59
CA VAL A 41 6.18 16.25 24.20
C VAL A 41 6.02 14.76 23.98
N THR A 42 5.20 14.39 22.99
CA THR A 42 5.03 13.00 22.58
C THR A 42 6.13 12.62 21.61
N ILE A 43 6.99 11.69 22.00
CA ILE A 43 8.12 11.21 21.20
C ILE A 43 7.87 9.73 20.86
N PRO A 44 7.80 9.33 19.59
CA PRO A 44 7.74 7.91 19.25
C PRO A 44 9.03 7.19 19.70
N ILE A 45 8.89 6.13 20.50
CA ILE A 45 10.03 5.43 21.15
C ILE A 45 10.46 4.14 20.44
N GLU A 46 9.86 3.82 19.30
CA GLU A 46 10.09 2.54 18.63
C GLU A 46 11.53 2.45 18.09
N SER A 47 12.39 1.84 18.90
CA SER A 47 13.82 1.67 18.69
C SER A 47 14.10 0.63 17.61
N ALA A 48 14.78 1.06 16.53
CA ALA A 48 15.78 0.39 15.68
C ALA A 48 15.57 -1.05 15.13
N GLY A 49 14.82 -1.95 15.79
CA GLY A 49 14.47 -3.28 15.27
C GLY A 49 13.19 -3.31 14.42
N ALA A 50 12.24 -2.41 14.68
CA ALA A 50 10.94 -2.36 14.00
C ALA A 50 10.99 -1.74 12.58
N GLN A 51 12.01 -0.93 12.30
CA GLN A 51 12.26 -0.32 10.99
C GLN A 51 13.11 -1.19 10.05
N LEU A 52 13.83 -2.20 10.58
CA LEU A 52 14.68 -3.08 9.75
C LEU A 52 13.85 -4.02 8.87
N THR A 53 12.62 -4.31 9.25
CA THR A 53 11.63 -5.00 8.43
C THR A 53 10.64 -3.98 7.91
N HIS A 54 10.85 -3.49 6.68
CA HIS A 54 9.79 -2.96 5.83
C HIS A 54 8.43 -3.60 6.21
N CYS A 55 7.46 -2.77 6.60
CA CYS A 55 6.11 -3.23 6.93
C CYS A 55 5.62 -4.19 5.83
N TRP A 56 5.24 -5.41 6.20
CA TRP A 56 4.71 -6.37 5.23
C TRP A 56 3.49 -5.79 4.48
N GLY A 57 2.76 -4.86 5.12
CA GLY A 57 1.73 -4.03 4.49
C GLY A 57 2.24 -3.18 3.31
N CYS A 58 3.44 -2.59 3.39
CA CYS A 58 4.05 -1.86 2.28
C CYS A 58 4.35 -2.77 1.08
N TYR A 59 4.87 -3.97 1.32
CA TYR A 59 5.15 -4.92 0.23
C TYR A 59 3.86 -5.42 -0.43
N VAL A 60 2.85 -5.73 0.37
CA VAL A 60 1.53 -6.17 -0.11
C VAL A 60 0.84 -5.04 -0.89
N LEU A 61 0.93 -3.80 -0.40
CA LEU A 61 0.44 -2.61 -1.10
C LEU A 61 1.15 -2.40 -2.44
N LEU A 62 2.48 -2.47 -2.46
CA LEU A 62 3.28 -2.32 -3.67
C LEU A 62 2.93 -3.41 -4.71
N LEU A 63 2.80 -4.67 -4.28
CA LEU A 63 2.37 -5.76 -5.13
C LEU A 63 0.96 -5.53 -5.70
N GLY A 64 0.02 -5.06 -4.88
CA GLY A 64 -1.33 -4.70 -5.32
C GLY A 64 -1.34 -3.60 -6.38
N LEU A 65 -0.55 -2.53 -6.17
CA LEU A 65 -0.41 -1.42 -7.12
C LEU A 65 0.24 -1.86 -8.44
N LEU A 66 1.31 -2.66 -8.38
CA LEU A 66 1.98 -3.18 -9.56
C LEU A 66 1.06 -4.11 -10.37
N ALA A 67 0.33 -5.01 -9.69
CA ALA A 67 -0.64 -5.89 -10.34
C ALA A 67 -1.76 -5.10 -11.00
N PHE A 68 -2.31 -4.09 -10.31
CA PHE A 68 -3.36 -3.23 -10.84
C PHE A 68 -2.87 -2.43 -12.06
N GLY A 69 -1.68 -1.82 -11.96
CA GLY A 69 -1.07 -1.07 -13.05
C GLY A 69 -0.76 -1.94 -14.27
N ALA A 70 -0.26 -3.16 -14.07
CA ALA A 70 0.00 -4.11 -15.14
C ALA A 70 -1.28 -4.54 -15.87
N LEU A 71 -2.37 -4.81 -15.12
CA LEU A 71 -3.68 -5.14 -15.69
C LEU A 71 -4.22 -3.96 -16.52
N LEU A 72 -4.16 -2.75 -15.98
CA LEU A 72 -4.61 -1.54 -16.66
C LEU A 72 -3.83 -1.27 -17.95
N LEU A 73 -2.50 -1.37 -17.89
CA LEU A 73 -1.64 -1.21 -19.06
C LEU A 73 -1.94 -2.25 -20.15
N ASN A 74 -2.22 -3.49 -19.75
CA ASN A 74 -2.57 -4.54 -20.70
C ASN A 74 -3.91 -4.28 -21.38
N ASP A 75 -4.89 -3.76 -20.64
CA ASP A 75 -6.19 -3.34 -21.18
C ASP A 75 -6.07 -2.16 -22.14
N LEU A 76 -5.23 -1.17 -21.81
CA LEU A 76 -4.94 -0.06 -22.71
C LEU A 76 -4.22 -0.52 -23.99
N ARG A 77 -3.26 -1.46 -23.88
CA ARG A 77 -2.59 -2.04 -25.05
C ARG A 77 -3.55 -2.81 -25.94
N HIS A 78 -4.40 -3.67 -25.37
CA HIS A 78 -5.42 -4.40 -26.14
C HIS A 78 -6.40 -3.46 -26.82
N SER A 79 -6.82 -2.41 -26.12
CA SER A 79 -7.71 -1.40 -26.68
C SER A 79 -7.07 -0.70 -27.89
N ARG A 80 -5.81 -0.25 -27.76
CA ARG A 80 -5.07 0.37 -28.88
C ARG A 80 -4.87 -0.55 -30.08
N LEU A 81 -4.52 -1.81 -29.84
CA LEU A 81 -4.35 -2.79 -30.92
C LEU A 81 -5.66 -3.04 -31.67
N ARG A 82 -6.78 -3.14 -30.93
CA ARG A 82 -8.12 -3.32 -31.51
C ARG A 82 -8.56 -2.10 -32.32
N THR A 83 -8.27 -0.88 -31.86
CA THR A 83 -8.57 0.34 -32.63
C THR A 83 -7.76 0.36 -33.93
N ARG A 84 -6.46 0.01 -33.86
CA ARG A 84 -5.58 0.00 -35.04
C ARG A 84 -6.02 -1.03 -36.09
N SER A 85 -6.53 -2.19 -35.69
CA SER A 85 -7.04 -3.22 -36.61
C SER A 85 -8.38 -2.88 -37.27
N VAL A 86 -9.17 -1.96 -36.70
CA VAL A 86 -10.43 -1.50 -37.30
C VAL A 86 -10.19 -0.39 -38.34
N LEU A 87 -9.05 0.29 -38.25
CA LEU A 87 -8.64 1.38 -39.13
C LEU A 87 -7.74 0.94 -40.30
N SER A 88 -7.31 -0.33 -40.36
CA SER A 88 -6.56 -0.92 -41.49
C SER A 88 -7.46 -1.81 -42.34
#